data_AF-A0A4Y4CX39-F1
#
_entry.id   AF-A0A4Y4CX39-F1
#
_cell.length_a   1.000
_cell.length_b   1.000
_cell.length_c   1.000
_cell.angle_alpha   90.00
_cell.angle_beta   90.00
_cell.angle_gamma   90.00
#
_symmetry.space_group_name_H-M   'P 1'
#
loop_
_entity.id
_entity.type
_entity.pdbx_description
1 polymer ?
#
loop_
_entity_poly.entity_id
_entity_poly.type
_entity_poly.pdbx_seq_one_letter_code
_entity_poly.pdbx_strand_id
1 'polypeptide(L)'
;MKDYRATFDLSDADWKAIDKALSLLEEKFMALRDITDEDRAWQIPFSTRAEAFCRKAVDVMVKDRDVLIDTDVDLDEIRGDLLSIDELRPRISRLESLLEKCRDNETWLKGFLFTGCIDGYVVFDLAGRAGPMKPLHDAMSFKKPGLKMPLVDRSGKGPAIDPDAE
;
A
#
# COMPACT_ATOMS: atom_id res chain seq x y z
N MET A 1 -26.51 19.75 7.86
CA MET A 1 -25.49 20.22 6.89
C MET A 1 -24.54 19.07 6.67
N LYS A 2 -24.19 18.73 5.41
CA LYS A 2 -23.26 17.63 5.11
C LYS A 2 -21.86 18.05 5.61
N ASP A 3 -21.22 17.17 6.38
CA ASP A 3 -19.85 17.41 6.86
C ASP A 3 -18.85 16.86 5.85
N TYR A 4 -17.93 17.70 5.40
CA TYR A 4 -16.89 17.35 4.44
C TYR A 4 -15.50 17.22 5.11
N ARG A 5 -15.43 17.25 6.44
CA ARG A 5 -14.17 17.12 7.17
C ARG A 5 -13.69 15.67 7.18
N ALA A 6 -12.51 15.46 6.59
CA ALA A 6 -11.76 14.21 6.70
C ALA A 6 -10.27 14.45 7.02
N THR A 7 -9.88 15.72 7.23
CA THR A 7 -8.49 16.13 7.47
C THR A 7 -7.94 15.58 8.78
N PHE A 8 -6.65 15.28 8.79
CA PHE A 8 -5.89 14.96 9.99
C PHE A 8 -4.89 16.08 10.29
N ASP A 9 -4.37 16.12 11.52
CA ASP A 9 -3.42 17.13 11.96
C ASP A 9 -2.13 16.45 12.45
N LEU A 10 -1.06 16.65 11.70
CA LEU A 10 0.30 16.28 12.06
C LEU A 10 1.11 17.58 12.12
N SER A 11 1.77 17.82 13.25
CA SER A 11 2.59 19.02 13.41
C SER A 11 3.83 18.95 12.51
N ASP A 12 4.44 20.10 12.25
CA ASP A 12 5.75 20.16 11.57
C ASP A 12 6.82 19.32 12.29
N ALA A 13 6.71 19.19 13.62
CA ALA A 13 7.61 18.35 14.40
C ALA A 13 7.37 16.86 14.14
N ASP A 14 6.11 16.43 13.99
CA ASP A 14 5.75 15.05 13.66
C ASP A 14 6.26 14.68 12.27
N TRP A 15 6.07 15.56 11.28
CA TRP A 15 6.58 15.34 9.92
C TRP A 15 8.10 15.20 9.90
N LYS A 16 8.83 16.09 10.58
CA LYS A 16 10.29 15.97 10.70
C LYS A 16 10.73 14.68 11.40
N ALA A 17 9.97 14.20 12.38
CA ALA A 17 10.26 12.95 13.06
C ALA A 17 10.04 11.74 12.14
N ILE A 18 8.98 11.75 11.32
CA ILE A 18 8.70 10.73 10.30
C ILE A 18 9.83 10.72 9.26
N ASP A 19 10.19 11.88 8.69
CA ASP A 19 11.26 11.99 7.70
C ASP A 19 12.59 11.47 8.25
N LYS A 20 12.92 11.83 9.49
CA LYS A 20 14.12 11.32 10.16
C LYS A 20 14.09 9.80 10.35
N ALA A 21 12.92 9.23 10.66
CA ALA A 21 12.77 7.79 10.78
C ALA A 21 12.93 7.10 9.41
N LEU A 22 12.39 7.68 8.35
CA LEU A 22 12.55 7.18 6.98
C LEU A 22 14.03 7.21 6.55
N SER A 23 14.74 8.32 6.75
CA SER A 23 16.17 8.40 6.45
C SER A 23 17.00 7.38 7.22
N LEU A 24 16.64 7.11 8.49
CA LEU A 24 17.32 6.08 9.26
C LEU A 24 17.05 4.67 8.69
N LEU A 25 15.82 4.38 8.26
CA LEU A 25 15.48 3.11 7.62
C LEU A 25 16.24 2.95 6.31
N GLU A 26 16.27 3.98 5.47
CA GLU A 26 17.03 4.02 4.21
C GLU A 26 18.52 3.73 4.46
N GLU A 27 19.14 4.41 5.45
CA GLU A 27 20.53 4.17 5.82
C GLU A 27 20.79 2.72 6.24
N LYS A 28 19.91 2.13 7.07
CA LYS A 28 20.10 0.74 7.53
C LYS A 28 19.83 -0.28 6.43
N PHE A 29 18.89 0.00 5.53
CA PHE A 29 18.56 -0.89 4.42
C PHE A 29 19.58 -0.85 3.29
N MET A 30 20.59 0.02 3.32
CA MET A 30 21.77 -0.08 2.45
C MET A 30 22.55 -1.40 2.62
N ALA A 31 22.34 -2.14 3.73
CA ALA A 31 22.89 -3.48 3.91
C ALA A 31 22.16 -4.54 3.06
N LEU A 32 20.94 -4.25 2.60
CA LEU A 32 20.20 -5.12 1.69
C LEU A 32 20.74 -4.93 0.28
N ARG A 33 20.85 -6.02 -0.47
CA ARG A 33 21.31 -5.99 -1.86
C ARG A 33 20.23 -5.36 -2.76
N ASP A 34 20.67 -4.52 -3.69
CA ASP A 34 19.86 -4.06 -4.80
C ASP A 34 19.52 -5.24 -5.74
N ILE A 35 18.23 -5.51 -5.90
CA ILE A 35 17.73 -6.56 -6.79
C ILE A 35 17.60 -5.98 -8.20
N THR A 36 18.41 -6.49 -9.13
CA THR A 36 18.39 -6.09 -10.54
C THR A 36 17.20 -6.72 -11.28
N ASP A 37 16.93 -6.24 -12.51
CA ASP A 37 15.90 -6.87 -13.35
C ASP A 37 16.28 -8.30 -13.76
N GLU A 38 17.57 -8.58 -13.93
CA GLU A 38 18.07 -9.92 -14.17
C GLU A 38 17.82 -10.82 -12.95
N ASP A 39 18.11 -10.34 -11.73
CA ASP A 39 17.81 -11.08 -10.50
C ASP A 39 16.32 -11.42 -10.42
N ARG A 40 15.44 -10.47 -10.73
CA ARG A 40 13.97 -10.69 -10.76
C ARG A 40 13.55 -11.73 -11.78
N ALA A 41 14.19 -11.77 -12.95
CA ALA A 41 13.86 -12.74 -14.00
C ALA A 41 14.15 -14.19 -13.58
N TRP A 42 15.13 -14.38 -12.70
CA TRP A 42 15.50 -15.69 -12.15
C TRP A 42 14.78 -16.04 -10.84
N GLN A 43 13.96 -15.15 -10.29
CA GLN A 43 13.19 -15.44 -9.08
C GLN A 43 12.16 -16.53 -9.36
N ILE A 44 12.29 -17.64 -8.64
CA ILE A 44 11.29 -18.70 -8.64
C ILE A 44 10.22 -18.41 -7.58
N PRO A 45 8.93 -18.71 -7.85
CA PRO A 45 7.88 -18.52 -6.86
C PRO A 45 8.15 -19.30 -5.58
N PHE A 46 8.42 -18.58 -4.48
CA PHE A 46 8.65 -19.17 -3.18
C PHE A 46 7.32 -19.34 -2.42
N SER A 47 6.61 -20.41 -2.75
CA SER A 47 5.33 -20.74 -2.10
C SER A 47 5.51 -21.16 -0.63
N THR A 48 4.44 -21.09 0.17
CA THR A 48 4.40 -21.64 1.54
C THR A 48 4.85 -23.10 1.60
N ARG A 49 4.51 -23.90 0.56
CA ARG A 49 4.93 -25.29 0.45
C ARG A 49 6.44 -25.43 0.21
N ALA A 50 7.01 -24.59 -0.65
CA ALA A 50 8.45 -24.56 -0.91
C ALA A 50 9.22 -24.19 0.37
N GLU A 51 8.73 -23.21 1.12
CA GLU A 51 9.32 -22.83 2.40
C GLU A 51 9.28 -23.95 3.44
N ALA A 52 8.12 -24.60 3.60
CA ALA A 52 7.99 -25.73 4.52
C ALA A 52 8.96 -26.87 4.15
N PHE A 53 9.16 -27.10 2.86
CA PHE A 53 10.19 -28.02 2.37
C PHE A 53 11.60 -27.55 2.78
N CYS A 54 11.99 -26.30 2.49
CA CYS A 54 13.31 -25.77 2.80
C CYS A 54 13.66 -25.90 4.28
N ARG A 55 12.72 -25.55 5.17
CA ARG A 55 12.91 -25.70 6.62
C ARG A 55 13.13 -27.15 7.02
N LYS A 56 12.29 -28.05 6.52
CA LYS A 56 12.42 -29.48 6.80
C LYS A 56 13.70 -30.07 6.22
N ALA A 57 14.11 -29.63 5.03
CA ALA A 57 15.34 -30.04 4.38
C ALA A 57 16.55 -29.63 5.21
N VAL A 58 16.60 -28.38 5.67
CA VAL A 58 17.66 -27.90 6.58
C VAL A 58 17.70 -28.72 7.87
N ASP A 59 16.55 -29.01 8.50
CA ASP A 59 16.50 -29.84 9.71
C ASP A 59 17.09 -31.25 9.50
N VAL A 60 16.89 -31.84 8.32
CA VAL A 60 17.43 -33.17 7.97
C VAL A 60 18.92 -33.06 7.63
N MET A 61 19.30 -32.11 6.79
CA MET A 61 20.69 -31.88 6.37
C MET A 61 21.61 -31.56 7.56
N VAL A 62 21.10 -30.86 8.59
CA VAL A 62 21.86 -30.62 9.83
C VAL A 62 22.12 -31.91 10.61
N LYS A 63 21.19 -32.87 10.60
CA LYS A 63 21.36 -34.15 11.31
C LYS A 63 22.39 -35.04 10.64
N ASP A 64 22.35 -35.10 9.31
CA ASP A 64 23.22 -35.97 8.50
C ASP A 64 24.24 -35.15 7.70
N ARG A 65 24.84 -34.14 8.36
CA ARG A 65 25.72 -33.14 7.72
C ARG A 65 26.91 -33.76 6.99
N ASP A 66 27.42 -34.88 7.50
CA ASP A 66 28.60 -35.55 6.95
C ASP A 66 28.41 -35.97 5.49
N VAL A 67 27.16 -36.19 5.05
CA VAL A 67 26.82 -36.53 3.65
C VAL A 67 27.14 -35.39 2.68
N LEU A 68 27.21 -34.15 3.18
CA LEU A 68 27.44 -32.95 2.36
C LEU A 68 28.90 -32.51 2.30
N ILE A 69 29.82 -33.15 3.06
CA ILE A 69 31.23 -32.72 3.20
C ILE A 69 31.96 -32.63 1.85
N ASP A 70 31.67 -33.56 0.93
CA ASP A 70 32.31 -33.63 -0.40
C ASP A 70 31.42 -33.00 -1.50
N THR A 71 30.53 -32.07 -1.15
CA THR A 71 29.61 -31.41 -2.08
C THR A 71 29.75 -29.89 -2.03
N ASP A 72 29.27 -29.19 -3.06
CA ASP A 72 29.22 -27.72 -3.11
C ASP A 72 28.07 -27.12 -2.26
N VAL A 73 27.34 -27.94 -1.49
CA VAL A 73 26.19 -27.49 -0.70
C VAL A 73 26.67 -26.90 0.63
N ASP A 74 26.69 -25.57 0.72
CA ASP A 74 27.01 -24.87 1.96
C ASP A 74 25.78 -24.79 2.89
N LEU A 75 25.74 -25.70 3.86
CA LEU A 75 24.65 -25.76 4.83
C LEU A 75 24.62 -24.57 5.80
N ASP A 76 25.75 -23.91 6.08
CA ASP A 76 25.74 -22.75 6.98
C ASP A 76 25.17 -21.52 6.27
N GLU A 77 25.51 -21.31 5.00
CA GLU A 77 24.91 -20.25 4.17
C GLU A 77 23.39 -20.44 4.01
N ILE A 78 22.92 -21.65 3.70
CA ILE A 78 21.47 -21.94 3.58
C ILE A 78 20.73 -21.66 4.90
N ARG A 79 21.37 -21.93 6.05
CA ARG A 79 20.81 -21.59 7.36
C ARG A 79 20.79 -20.08 7.60
N GLY A 80 21.84 -19.39 7.16
CA GLY A 80 21.93 -17.92 7.17
C GLY A 80 20.84 -17.27 6.33
N ASP A 81 20.54 -17.82 5.16
CA ASP A 81 19.45 -17.35 4.29
C ASP A 81 18.09 -17.47 4.99
N LEU A 82 17.77 -18.64 5.57
CA LEU A 82 16.53 -18.83 6.31
C LEU A 82 16.40 -17.86 7.49
N LEU A 83 17.49 -17.65 8.24
CA LEU A 83 17.51 -16.70 9.35
C LEU A 83 17.25 -15.27 8.86
N SER A 84 17.92 -14.85 7.78
CA SER A 84 17.77 -13.51 7.20
C SER A 84 16.33 -13.26 6.74
N ILE A 85 15.69 -14.25 6.12
CA ILE A 85 14.28 -14.19 5.75
C ILE A 85 13.39 -14.00 6.99
N ASP A 86 13.64 -14.77 8.06
CA ASP A 86 12.87 -14.70 9.29
C ASP A 86 13.04 -13.36 10.04
N GLU A 87 14.23 -12.75 9.96
CA GLU A 87 14.47 -11.42 10.50
C GLU A 87 13.74 -10.32 9.72
N LEU A 88 13.68 -10.44 8.39
CA LEU A 88 13.04 -9.45 7.51
C LEU A 88 11.52 -9.45 7.59
N ARG A 89 10.88 -10.62 7.62
CA ARG A 89 9.40 -10.77 7.62
C ARG A 89 8.65 -9.86 8.61
N PRO A 90 8.98 -9.82 9.91
CA PRO A 90 8.28 -8.94 10.85
C PRO A 90 8.49 -7.44 10.55
N ARG A 91 9.57 -7.06 9.86
CA ARG A 91 9.80 -5.66 9.46
C ARG A 91 8.98 -5.32 8.21
N ILE A 92 8.97 -6.21 7.23
CA ILE A 92 8.12 -6.11 6.03
C ILE A 92 6.66 -5.91 6.46
N SER A 93 6.14 -6.79 7.31
CA SER A 93 4.76 -6.69 7.80
C SER A 93 4.44 -5.34 8.47
N ARG A 94 5.36 -4.82 9.30
CA ARG A 94 5.17 -3.51 9.95
C ARG A 94 5.18 -2.35 8.96
N LEU A 95 6.07 -2.39 7.95
CA LEU A 95 6.16 -1.37 6.91
C LEU A 95 4.91 -1.38 6.02
N GLU A 96 4.45 -2.57 5.65
CA GLU A 96 3.21 -2.76 4.88
C GLU A 96 2.01 -2.19 5.64
N SER A 97 1.84 -2.50 6.93
CA SER A 97 0.73 -1.95 7.72
C SER A 97 0.76 -0.42 7.83
N LEU A 98 1.94 0.18 7.94
CA LEU A 98 2.07 1.65 7.95
C LEU A 98 1.70 2.25 6.59
N LEU A 99 2.19 1.64 5.50
CA LEU A 99 1.89 2.07 4.14
C LEU A 99 0.40 1.93 3.80
N GLU A 100 -0.23 0.83 4.19
CA GLU A 100 -1.66 0.58 4.04
C GLU A 100 -2.46 1.66 4.76
N LYS A 101 -2.15 1.95 6.03
CA LYS A 101 -2.80 3.02 6.78
C LYS A 101 -2.70 4.39 6.08
N CYS A 102 -1.54 4.71 5.51
CA CYS A 102 -1.35 5.94 4.73
C CYS A 102 -2.23 5.94 3.46
N ARG A 103 -2.26 4.84 2.71
CA ARG A 103 -3.06 4.68 1.47
C ARG A 103 -4.56 4.74 1.73
N ASP A 104 -5.02 4.14 2.81
CA ASP A 104 -6.43 4.18 3.22
C ASP A 104 -6.87 5.60 3.53
N ASN A 105 -6.05 6.34 4.30
CA ASN A 105 -6.34 7.74 4.62
C ASN A 105 -6.26 8.64 3.38
N GLU A 106 -5.30 8.40 2.49
CA GLU A 106 -5.22 9.12 1.22
C GLU A 106 -6.47 8.89 0.36
N THR A 107 -6.94 7.64 0.26
CA THR A 107 -8.16 7.28 -0.48
C THR A 107 -9.39 7.91 0.15
N TRP A 108 -9.50 7.87 1.48
CA TRP A 108 -10.58 8.50 2.24
C TRP A 108 -10.64 10.01 1.98
N LEU A 109 -9.51 10.70 2.09
CA LEU A 109 -9.38 12.15 1.83
C LEU A 109 -9.77 12.50 0.39
N LYS A 110 -9.30 11.73 -0.60
CA LYS A 110 -9.65 11.93 -2.02
C LYS A 110 -11.16 11.82 -2.24
N GLY A 111 -11.82 10.88 -1.57
CA GLY A 111 -13.27 10.72 -1.65
C GLY A 111 -14.03 11.93 -1.11
N PHE A 112 -13.61 12.47 0.04
CA PHE A 112 -14.21 13.68 0.63
C PHE A 112 -13.98 14.92 -0.23
N LEU A 113 -12.76 15.11 -0.71
CA LEU A 113 -12.40 16.18 -1.63
C LEU A 113 -13.27 16.13 -2.90
N PHE A 114 -13.33 14.96 -3.54
CA PHE A 114 -14.12 14.77 -4.76
C PHE A 114 -15.60 15.05 -4.52
N THR A 115 -16.17 14.51 -3.45
CA THR A 115 -17.58 14.74 -3.09
C THR A 115 -17.87 16.23 -2.86
N GLY A 116 -17.00 16.94 -2.13
CA GLY A 116 -17.14 18.38 -1.91
C GLY A 116 -17.08 19.19 -3.20
N CYS A 117 -16.15 18.85 -4.10
CA CYS A 117 -16.02 19.49 -5.42
C CYS A 117 -17.26 19.26 -6.30
N ILE A 118 -17.79 18.03 -6.34
CA ILE A 118 -19.00 17.70 -7.12
C ILE A 118 -20.25 18.39 -6.56
N ASP A 119 -20.43 18.39 -5.23
CA ASP A 119 -21.57 19.07 -4.60
C ASP A 119 -21.50 20.59 -4.87
N GLY A 120 -20.32 21.18 -4.77
CA GLY A 120 -20.07 22.58 -5.13
C GLY A 120 -20.38 22.88 -6.60
N TYR A 121 -19.91 22.03 -7.52
CA TYR A 121 -20.25 22.13 -8.94
C TYR A 121 -21.76 22.14 -9.17
N VAL A 122 -22.50 21.18 -8.58
CA VAL A 122 -23.97 21.08 -8.74
C VAL A 122 -24.67 22.34 -8.22
N VAL A 123 -24.22 22.90 -7.09
CA VAL A 123 -24.79 24.16 -6.55
C VAL A 123 -24.56 25.33 -7.50
N PHE A 124 -23.37 25.48 -8.07
CA PHE A 124 -23.08 26.55 -9.02
C PHE A 124 -23.86 26.41 -10.33
N ASP A 125 -24.05 25.18 -10.81
CA ASP A 125 -24.82 24.85 -12.00
C ASP A 125 -26.31 25.23 -11.81
N LEU A 126 -26.91 24.78 -10.70
CA LEU A 126 -28.30 25.11 -10.34
C LEU A 126 -28.51 26.62 -10.11
N ALA A 127 -27.49 27.34 -9.66
CA ALA A 127 -27.54 28.80 -9.49
C ALA A 127 -27.38 29.59 -10.80
N GLY A 128 -27.24 28.91 -11.96
CA GLY A 128 -27.13 29.55 -13.27
C GLY A 128 -25.81 30.32 -13.48
N ARG A 129 -24.76 30.01 -12.72
CA ARG A 129 -23.45 30.69 -12.80
C ARG A 129 -22.60 30.14 -13.95
N ALA A 130 -23.07 30.31 -15.19
CA ALA A 130 -22.44 29.72 -16.38
C ALA A 130 -21.00 30.18 -16.67
N GLY A 131 -20.66 31.45 -16.38
CA GLY A 131 -19.32 32.00 -16.65
C GLY A 131 -18.19 31.30 -15.86
N PRO A 132 -18.27 31.25 -14.51
CA PRO A 132 -17.31 30.55 -13.66
C PRO A 132 -17.23 29.03 -13.89
N MET A 133 -18.25 28.43 -14.51
CA MET A 133 -18.37 26.97 -14.65
C MET A 133 -17.71 26.41 -15.92
N LYS A 134 -17.39 27.26 -16.90
CA LYS A 134 -16.78 26.82 -18.16
C LYS A 134 -15.50 25.97 -17.95
N PRO A 135 -14.51 26.39 -17.13
CA PRO A 135 -13.34 25.56 -16.87
C PRO A 135 -13.65 24.23 -16.20
N LEU A 136 -14.71 24.18 -15.37
CA LEU A 136 -15.14 22.95 -14.69
C LEU A 136 -15.86 21.98 -15.64
N HIS A 137 -16.67 22.50 -16.57
CA HIS A 137 -17.28 21.68 -17.62
C HIS A 137 -16.22 21.05 -18.53
N ASP A 138 -15.22 21.85 -18.92
CA ASP A 138 -14.08 21.38 -19.74
C ASP A 138 -13.29 20.30 -18.99
N ALA A 139 -13.01 20.52 -17.69
CA ALA A 139 -12.31 19.56 -16.83
C ALA A 139 -13.12 18.29 -16.54
N MET A 140 -14.46 18.34 -16.53
CA MET A 140 -15.32 17.15 -16.34
C MET A 140 -15.60 16.37 -17.63
N SER A 141 -15.06 16.81 -18.76
CA SER A 141 -15.23 16.12 -20.05
C SER A 141 -14.57 14.72 -20.11
N PHE A 142 -14.04 14.19 -19.00
CA PHE A 142 -13.70 12.76 -18.82
C PHE A 142 -14.91 11.80 -18.87
N LYS A 143 -16.14 12.31 -19.06
CA LYS A 143 -17.36 11.49 -19.12
C LYS A 143 -17.30 10.41 -20.20
N LYS A 144 -17.36 9.14 -19.78
CA LYS A 144 -18.03 8.10 -20.59
C LYS A 144 -19.52 8.48 -20.73
N PRO A 145 -20.12 8.38 -21.92
CA PRO A 145 -21.57 8.51 -22.09
C PRO A 145 -22.28 7.49 -21.19
N GLY A 146 -23.17 7.94 -20.31
CA GLY A 146 -24.02 7.06 -19.49
C GLY A 146 -23.68 6.96 -17.99
N LEU A 147 -22.60 7.59 -17.50
CA LEU A 147 -22.36 7.67 -16.05
C LEU A 147 -23.40 8.62 -15.43
N LYS A 148 -24.45 8.05 -14.82
CA LYS A 148 -25.33 8.81 -13.94
C LYS A 148 -24.50 9.26 -12.75
N MET A 149 -24.33 10.58 -12.60
CA MET A 149 -23.87 11.13 -11.32
C MET A 149 -24.78 10.55 -10.23
N PRO A 150 -24.24 10.11 -9.08
CA PRO A 150 -25.09 9.82 -7.95
C PRO A 150 -25.79 11.14 -7.64
N LEU A 151 -27.05 11.26 -8.07
CA LEU A 151 -27.92 12.31 -7.59
C LEU A 151 -27.94 12.08 -6.09
N VAL A 152 -27.32 13.02 -5.37
CA VAL A 152 -27.25 13.08 -3.92
C VAL A 152 -28.60 12.61 -3.36
N ASP A 153 -28.62 11.45 -2.72
CA ASP A 153 -29.71 11.12 -1.84
C ASP A 153 -29.73 12.20 -0.75
N ARG A 154 -30.77 13.02 -0.77
CA ARG A 154 -30.97 14.14 0.15
C ARG A 154 -31.21 13.68 1.60
N SER A 155 -31.22 12.37 1.85
CA SER A 155 -31.43 11.77 3.18
C SER A 155 -30.25 11.92 4.15
N GLY A 156 -29.07 12.34 3.68
CA GLY A 156 -27.93 12.62 4.56
C GLY A 156 -27.27 11.38 5.17
N LYS A 157 -27.52 10.18 4.65
CA LYS A 157 -26.68 9.02 4.93
C LYS A 157 -25.47 9.07 4.01
N GLY A 158 -24.27 8.98 4.59
CA GLY A 158 -23.02 8.81 3.83
C GLY A 158 -23.08 7.56 2.94
N PRO A 159 -22.07 7.31 2.10
CA PRO A 159 -22.03 6.07 1.31
C PRO A 159 -22.20 4.89 2.27
N ALA A 160 -23.24 4.10 2.04
CA ALA A 160 -23.44 2.87 2.79
C ALA A 160 -22.26 1.97 2.47
N ILE A 161 -21.42 1.71 3.47
CA ILE A 161 -20.55 0.54 3.47
C ILE A 161 -21.51 -0.63 3.51
N ASP A 162 -21.50 -1.47 2.48
CA ASP A 162 -22.23 -2.73 2.48
C ASP A 162 -21.62 -3.62 3.56
N PRO A 163 -22.36 -3.96 4.64
CA PRO A 163 -21.83 -4.81 5.70
C PRO A 163 -21.63 -6.26 5.23
N ASP A 164 -22.11 -6.64 4.04
CA ASP A 164 -22.05 -8.00 3.51
C ASP A 164 -21.19 -8.12 2.23
N ALA A 165 -20.29 -7.17 1.98
CA ALA A 165 -19.25 -7.34 0.97
C ALA A 165 -18.16 -8.31 1.48
N GLU A 166 -18.42 -9.61 1.36
CA GLU A 166 -17.38 -10.67 1.33
C GLU A 166 -16.48 -10.53 0.10
#